data_AF-A0A131XSK4-F1
#
_entry.id   AF-A0A131XSK4-F1
#
_cell.length_a   1.000
_cell.length_b   1.000
_cell.length_c   1.000
_cell.angle_alpha   90.00
_cell.angle_beta   90.00
_cell.angle_gamma   90.00
#
_symmetry.space_group_name_H-M   'P 1'
#
loop_
_entity.id
_entity.type
_entity.pdbx_description
1 polymer ?
#
loop_
_entity_poly.entity_id
_entity_poly.type
_entity_poly.pdbx_seq_one_letter_code
_entity_poly.pdbx_strand_id
1 'polypeptide(L)'
;EPLEERPLQELYFLWRLAGGDAEAELRRRGCLRAKPPICTLPCIVLLEGDELVQRKDSVFFFDDTIVTLPTEQLCQRLKGMDPALYYPLIESEQDAPASPGSANGLSNAAALPIVIREKDIEYQLQRIILYKRLLEAYPFQRQRIVREAKLDIPPLYRAHIWAALLDVQGDLLREYEAIDKETPTPTDRQIEVDIPRCHQYDELLSSPSAHAKFKRLLKAWVISHPRYVYWQGLDSLCAPFLHLHFNDEAAAYACLSTFISKYLHDFFLQDNSLVIKEYLAVFSHLIAYHDPELTNHLDSIGFLPELYSIPWFLTMYTHVFPLHKIFHLWDTLLLGRDSFPLCVGVAILQQLRSDLLSFGFNECILLFSDMPEIDIQRCVHDSIRIFCSTPQSATFRAHAKPGSQPQDPLGMSTVPLDVLKSELCPRISAQDLLGLLELSRRDGTKVRLLVLDVRPAEEFQRGAIPGSLHVPPGNHAQWTEPLRNGHMVVVVGSHKDYGSAVETANQLVRLNQSRVCLLHGGVEALRTAGLLELPPRGAAAAGQQ
;
A
#
# COMPACT_ATOMS: atom_id res chain seq x y z
N GLU A 1 -23.56 -32.46 -8.63
CA GLU A 1 -24.03 -32.29 -7.24
C GLU A 1 -23.29 -31.18 -6.46
N PRO A 2 -22.00 -31.23 -6.04
CA PRO A 2 -21.43 -30.15 -5.20
C PRO A 2 -21.34 -28.76 -5.87
N LEU A 3 -21.16 -28.73 -7.20
CA LEU A 3 -21.12 -27.48 -7.97
C LEU A 3 -22.51 -26.84 -8.11
N GLU A 4 -23.60 -27.61 -8.04
CA GLU A 4 -24.96 -27.08 -8.20
C GLU A 4 -25.38 -26.22 -7.01
N GLU A 5 -24.77 -26.42 -5.84
CA GLU A 5 -24.98 -25.64 -4.63
C GLU A 5 -24.13 -24.34 -4.58
N ARG A 6 -23.40 -24.03 -5.65
CA ARG A 6 -22.55 -22.83 -5.74
C ARG A 6 -23.29 -21.69 -6.42
N PRO A 7 -23.16 -20.45 -5.90
CA PRO A 7 -23.64 -19.25 -6.57
C PRO A 7 -23.16 -19.17 -8.01
N LEU A 8 -24.03 -18.66 -8.88
CA LEU A 8 -23.75 -18.51 -10.30
C LEU A 8 -22.46 -17.73 -10.58
N GLN A 9 -22.16 -16.71 -9.76
CA GLN A 9 -20.94 -15.91 -9.90
C GLN A 9 -19.67 -16.73 -9.64
N GLU A 10 -19.67 -17.62 -8.64
CA GLU A 10 -18.55 -18.54 -8.36
C GLU A 10 -18.36 -19.53 -9.52
N LEU A 11 -19.47 -20.12 -9.99
CA LEU A 11 -19.44 -21.06 -11.12
C LEU A 11 -18.95 -20.40 -12.41
N TYR A 12 -19.41 -19.19 -12.71
CA TYR A 12 -18.98 -18.44 -13.88
C TYR A 12 -17.49 -18.08 -13.80
N PHE A 13 -17.00 -17.70 -12.62
CA PHE A 13 -15.57 -17.43 -12.42
C PHE A 13 -14.71 -18.68 -12.65
N LEU A 14 -15.07 -19.81 -12.03
CA LEU A 14 -14.34 -21.07 -12.22
C LEU A 14 -14.44 -21.58 -13.66
N TRP A 15 -15.59 -21.40 -14.31
CA TRP A 15 -15.79 -21.72 -15.72
C TRP A 15 -14.84 -20.94 -16.63
N ARG A 16 -14.65 -19.64 -16.37
CA ARG A 16 -13.65 -18.83 -17.09
C ARG A 16 -12.23 -19.35 -16.88
N LEU A 17 -11.88 -19.72 -15.65
CA LEU A 17 -10.57 -20.33 -15.36
C LEU A 17 -10.36 -21.68 -16.07
N ALA A 18 -11.44 -22.43 -16.30
CA ALA A 18 -11.40 -23.66 -17.07
C ALA A 18 -11.23 -23.45 -18.59
N GLY A 19 -11.20 -22.20 -19.06
CA GLY A 19 -11.09 -21.84 -20.48
C GLY A 19 -12.39 -21.33 -21.11
N GLY A 20 -13.44 -21.12 -20.30
CA GLY A 20 -14.71 -20.57 -20.75
C GLY A 20 -14.61 -19.12 -21.19
N ASP A 21 -15.21 -18.81 -22.34
CA ASP A 21 -15.31 -17.45 -22.90
C ASP A 21 -16.73 -17.23 -23.43
N ALA A 22 -17.48 -16.37 -22.74
CA ALA A 22 -18.87 -16.08 -23.07
C ALA A 22 -18.99 -15.34 -24.41
N GLU A 23 -18.08 -14.41 -24.72
CA GLU A 23 -18.09 -13.71 -26.00
C GLU A 23 -17.80 -14.67 -27.15
N ALA A 24 -16.82 -15.57 -26.97
CA ALA A 24 -16.50 -16.56 -27.99
C ALA A 24 -17.67 -17.53 -28.22
N GLU A 25 -18.42 -17.92 -27.19
CA GLU A 25 -19.63 -18.74 -27.35
C GLU A 25 -20.75 -17.95 -28.06
N LEU A 26 -21.01 -16.71 -27.67
CA LEU A 26 -22.00 -15.84 -28.33
C LEU A 26 -21.64 -15.57 -29.81
N ARG A 27 -20.36 -15.39 -30.14
CA ARG A 27 -19.89 -15.27 -31.53
C ARG A 27 -20.11 -16.55 -32.31
N ARG A 28 -19.80 -17.72 -31.72
CA ARG A 28 -20.05 -19.04 -32.35
C ARG A 28 -21.53 -19.29 -32.63
N ARG A 29 -22.42 -18.78 -31.78
CA ARG A 29 -23.88 -18.85 -31.95
C ARG A 29 -24.44 -17.77 -32.88
N GLY A 30 -23.60 -16.83 -33.34
CA GLY A 30 -23.99 -15.75 -34.23
C GLY A 30 -24.73 -14.59 -33.55
N CYS A 31 -24.80 -14.59 -32.21
CA CYS A 31 -25.41 -13.54 -31.39
C CYS A 31 -24.51 -12.29 -31.31
N LEU A 32 -23.18 -12.48 -31.32
CA LEU A 32 -22.21 -11.39 -31.43
C LEU A 32 -21.58 -11.40 -32.83
N ARG A 33 -21.66 -10.26 -33.53
CA ARG A 33 -20.99 -10.07 -34.82
C ARG A 33 -19.96 -8.96 -34.69
N ALA A 34 -18.69 -9.27 -34.89
CA ALA A 34 -17.63 -8.27 -35.02
C ALA A 34 -17.70 -7.65 -36.42
N LYS A 35 -18.58 -6.66 -36.64
CA LYS A 35 -18.51 -5.80 -37.83
C LYS A 35 -17.68 -4.57 -37.50
N PRO A 36 -16.73 -4.14 -38.37
CA PRO A 36 -16.05 -2.87 -38.21
C PRO A 36 -17.06 -1.72 -38.10
N PRO A 37 -16.84 -0.69 -37.24
CA PRO A 37 -17.75 0.47 -37.14
C PRO A 37 -17.94 1.22 -38.47
N ILE A 38 -16.94 1.18 -39.35
CA ILE A 38 -17.05 1.73 -40.72
C ILE A 38 -18.07 1.00 -41.61
N CYS A 39 -18.45 -0.23 -41.22
CA CYS A 39 -19.48 -1.01 -41.87
C CYS A 39 -20.88 -0.83 -41.24
N THR A 40 -21.02 -0.04 -40.15
CA THR A 40 -22.31 0.24 -39.48
C THR A 40 -22.96 1.55 -39.96
N LEU A 41 -23.03 1.72 -41.30
CA LEU A 41 -23.79 2.68 -42.14
C LEU A 41 -23.19 4.08 -42.44
N PRO A 42 -23.14 4.45 -43.74
CA PRO A 42 -23.58 5.76 -44.20
C PRO A 42 -25.08 5.73 -44.57
N CYS A 43 -25.83 6.75 -44.12
CA CYS A 43 -27.15 7.08 -44.69
C CYS A 43 -26.90 7.84 -46.00
N ILE A 44 -27.31 7.27 -47.13
CA ILE A 44 -27.25 7.98 -48.42
C ILE A 44 -28.62 8.58 -48.67
N VAL A 45 -28.69 9.91 -48.65
CA VAL A 45 -29.89 10.66 -49.05
C VAL A 45 -29.71 11.08 -50.51
N LEU A 46 -30.59 10.60 -51.38
CA LEU A 46 -30.62 10.97 -52.80
C LEU A 46 -31.15 12.41 -52.95
N LEU A 47 -30.78 13.08 -54.04
CA LEU A 47 -31.21 14.47 -54.31
C LEU A 47 -32.74 14.61 -54.43
N GLU A 48 -33.45 13.54 -54.76
CA GLU A 48 -34.92 13.50 -54.77
C GLU A 48 -35.55 13.35 -53.37
N GLY A 49 -34.75 13.19 -52.31
CA GLY A 49 -35.21 13.04 -50.92
C GLY A 49 -35.37 11.60 -50.43
N ASP A 50 -35.07 10.61 -51.27
CA ASP A 50 -35.13 9.19 -50.91
C ASP A 50 -33.91 8.78 -50.05
N GLU A 51 -34.16 8.09 -48.94
CA GLU A 51 -33.12 7.56 -48.06
C GLU A 51 -32.80 6.09 -48.37
N LEU A 52 -31.57 5.80 -48.79
CA LEU A 52 -31.06 4.43 -48.91
C LEU A 52 -30.32 4.03 -47.63
N VAL A 53 -31.05 3.37 -46.72
CA VAL A 53 -30.50 2.83 -45.46
C VAL A 53 -30.31 1.32 -45.61
N GLN A 54 -29.16 0.75 -45.22
CA GLN A 54 -29.10 -0.71 -45.00
C GLN A 54 -30.17 -1.10 -43.97
N ARG A 55 -30.81 -2.26 -44.16
CA ARG A 55 -31.78 -2.82 -43.19
C ARG A 55 -31.21 -2.71 -41.77
N LYS A 56 -31.99 -2.14 -40.84
CA LYS A 56 -31.63 -2.01 -39.42
C LYS A 56 -31.01 -3.33 -38.94
N ASP A 57 -29.77 -3.28 -38.46
CA ASP A 57 -29.06 -4.47 -37.98
C ASP A 57 -29.84 -4.98 -36.76
N SER A 58 -30.30 -6.23 -36.81
CA SER A 58 -31.14 -6.79 -35.75
C SER A 58 -30.42 -6.97 -34.42
N VAL A 59 -29.09 -6.79 -34.44
CA VAL A 59 -28.18 -6.76 -33.28
C VAL A 59 -28.52 -5.64 -32.29
N PHE A 60 -29.20 -4.57 -32.74
CA PHE A 60 -29.68 -3.50 -31.85
C PHE A 60 -31.08 -3.74 -31.27
N PHE A 61 -31.77 -4.80 -31.69
CA PHE A 61 -33.00 -5.23 -31.02
C PHE A 61 -32.64 -6.13 -29.84
N PHE A 62 -33.49 -6.10 -28.82
CA PHE A 62 -33.40 -7.06 -27.72
C PHE A 62 -33.55 -8.48 -28.30
N ASP A 63 -32.51 -9.28 -28.17
CA ASP A 63 -32.47 -10.68 -28.55
C ASP A 63 -32.58 -11.51 -27.25
N ASP A 64 -33.69 -12.24 -27.10
CA ASP A 64 -33.96 -13.10 -25.94
C ASP A 64 -33.39 -14.51 -26.08
N THR A 65 -32.54 -14.74 -27.09
CA THR A 65 -31.87 -16.02 -27.31
C THR A 65 -31.05 -16.42 -26.09
N ILE A 66 -31.44 -17.53 -25.47
CA ILE A 66 -30.71 -18.14 -24.37
C ILE A 66 -29.60 -19.03 -24.95
N VAL A 67 -28.36 -18.67 -24.67
CA VAL A 67 -27.19 -19.49 -25.02
C VAL A 67 -26.72 -20.27 -23.80
N THR A 68 -26.84 -21.60 -23.86
CA THR A 68 -26.30 -22.49 -22.84
C THR A 68 -24.77 -22.55 -22.93
N LEU A 69 -24.09 -22.18 -21.86
CA LEU A 69 -22.63 -22.25 -21.78
C LEU A 69 -22.17 -23.69 -21.47
N PRO A 70 -21.19 -24.25 -22.19
CA PRO A 70 -20.72 -25.63 -22.00
C PRO A 70 -19.95 -25.79 -20.68
N THR A 71 -20.29 -26.78 -19.85
CA THR A 71 -19.68 -26.98 -18.52
C THR A 71 -18.73 -28.18 -18.46
N GLU A 72 -18.56 -28.92 -19.56
CA GLU A 72 -17.84 -30.20 -19.59
C GLU A 72 -16.38 -30.04 -19.15
N GLN A 73 -15.70 -28.99 -19.63
CA GLN A 73 -14.30 -28.73 -19.27
C GLN A 73 -14.13 -28.42 -17.78
N LEU A 74 -15.02 -27.60 -17.22
CA LEU A 74 -15.03 -27.29 -15.79
C LEU A 74 -15.25 -28.56 -14.96
N CYS A 75 -16.28 -29.33 -15.29
CA CYS A 75 -16.58 -30.59 -14.62
C CYS A 75 -15.41 -31.59 -14.73
N GLN A 76 -14.73 -31.64 -15.89
CA GLN A 76 -13.57 -32.51 -16.08
C GLN A 76 -12.38 -32.08 -15.22
N ARG A 77 -12.08 -30.77 -15.14
CA ARG A 77 -11.00 -30.24 -14.30
C ARG A 77 -11.21 -30.51 -12.82
N LEU A 78 -12.45 -30.54 -12.35
CA LEU A 78 -12.79 -30.75 -10.94
C LEU A 78 -13.15 -32.21 -10.59
N LYS A 79 -13.07 -33.14 -11.55
CA LYS A 79 -13.57 -34.53 -11.43
C LYS A 79 -12.85 -35.40 -10.38
N GLY A 80 -11.74 -34.93 -9.81
CA GLY A 80 -10.95 -35.66 -8.81
C GLY A 80 -10.78 -34.93 -7.48
N MET A 81 -11.50 -33.82 -7.27
CA MET A 81 -11.38 -33.04 -6.04
C MET A 81 -11.97 -33.79 -4.84
N ASP A 82 -11.28 -33.72 -3.71
CA ASP A 82 -11.75 -34.29 -2.45
C ASP A 82 -13.12 -33.70 -2.07
N PRO A 83 -14.18 -34.50 -1.89
CA PRO A 83 -15.49 -34.02 -1.44
C PRO A 83 -15.45 -33.21 -0.14
N ALA A 84 -14.49 -33.49 0.76
CA ALA A 84 -14.31 -32.72 1.99
C ALA A 84 -13.97 -31.24 1.72
N LEU A 85 -13.41 -30.92 0.55
CA LEU A 85 -13.11 -29.55 0.16
C LEU A 85 -14.36 -28.69 0.00
N TYR A 86 -15.47 -29.28 -0.46
CA TYR A 86 -16.72 -28.55 -0.66
C TYR A 86 -17.44 -28.28 0.67
N TYR A 87 -17.18 -29.12 1.67
CA TYR A 87 -17.79 -29.06 2.99
C TYR A 87 -16.75 -29.15 4.13
N PRO A 88 -15.78 -28.21 4.23
CA PRO A 88 -14.77 -28.27 5.29
C PRO A 88 -15.45 -28.24 6.66
N LEU A 89 -14.86 -28.88 7.67
CA LEU A 89 -15.34 -28.78 9.04
C LEU A 89 -15.06 -27.36 9.58
N ILE A 90 -15.92 -26.85 10.46
CA ILE A 90 -15.65 -25.60 11.19
C ILE A 90 -14.59 -25.93 12.24
N GLU A 91 -13.33 -25.66 11.92
CA GLU A 91 -12.22 -25.84 12.85
C GLU A 91 -12.36 -24.90 14.05
N SER A 92 -12.12 -25.45 15.24
CA SER A 92 -11.96 -24.67 16.48
C SER A 92 -10.68 -23.82 16.42
N GLU A 93 -10.59 -22.74 17.19
CA GLU A 93 -9.45 -21.78 17.17
C GLU A 93 -8.04 -22.39 17.38
N GLN A 94 -7.95 -23.68 17.72
CA GLN A 94 -6.68 -24.40 17.95
C GLN A 94 -6.03 -24.97 16.68
N ASP A 95 -6.69 -24.96 15.52
CA ASP A 95 -6.08 -25.43 14.27
C ASP A 95 -5.31 -24.28 13.57
N ALA A 96 -4.06 -24.12 13.99
CA ALA A 96 -3.03 -23.41 13.25
C ALA A 96 -1.73 -24.22 13.33
N PRO A 97 -0.83 -24.13 12.34
CA PRO A 97 -1.00 -24.48 10.93
C PRO A 97 -1.01 -26.01 10.72
N ALA A 98 -1.35 -26.47 9.52
CA ALA A 98 -1.40 -27.86 9.08
C ALA A 98 -0.41 -28.81 9.79
N SER A 99 -0.95 -29.85 10.44
CA SER A 99 -0.20 -31.09 10.61
C SER A 99 0.17 -31.65 9.22
N PRO A 100 1.39 -32.19 9.00
CA PRO A 100 1.90 -32.56 7.67
C PRO A 100 1.21 -33.77 6.99
N GLY A 101 0.05 -34.21 7.50
CA GLY A 101 -0.56 -35.49 7.15
C GLY A 101 -1.77 -35.44 6.22
N SER A 102 -2.36 -34.27 5.95
CA SER A 102 -3.58 -34.16 5.12
C SER A 102 -3.49 -33.15 3.96
N ALA A 103 -2.31 -32.57 3.71
CA ALA A 103 -2.13 -31.39 2.85
C ALA A 103 -1.24 -31.64 1.61
N ASN A 104 -1.32 -32.83 0.99
CA ASN A 104 -0.39 -33.21 -0.09
C ASN A 104 -0.58 -32.43 -1.42
N GLY A 105 -1.63 -31.62 -1.60
CA GLY A 105 -1.84 -30.79 -2.80
C GLY A 105 -1.56 -29.28 -2.61
N LEU A 106 -1.89 -28.73 -1.44
CA LEU A 106 -1.85 -27.29 -1.15
C LEU A 106 -0.42 -26.71 -1.14
N SER A 107 0.54 -27.47 -0.62
CA SER A 107 1.91 -26.98 -0.40
C SER A 107 2.62 -26.57 -1.70
N ASN A 108 2.34 -27.26 -2.81
CA ASN A 108 3.03 -27.01 -4.07
C ASN A 108 2.48 -25.80 -4.82
N ALA A 109 1.15 -25.66 -4.93
CA ALA A 109 0.53 -24.52 -5.63
C ALA A 109 0.63 -23.21 -4.84
N ALA A 110 0.52 -23.26 -3.50
CA ALA A 110 0.65 -22.08 -2.65
C ALA A 110 2.06 -21.45 -2.69
N ALA A 111 3.08 -22.24 -3.06
CA ALA A 111 4.46 -21.76 -3.24
C ALA A 111 4.70 -21.08 -4.61
N LEU A 112 3.73 -21.16 -5.55
CA LEU A 112 3.86 -20.57 -6.87
C LEU A 112 3.63 -19.05 -6.86
N PRO A 113 4.19 -18.31 -7.82
CA PRO A 113 3.89 -16.89 -8.02
C PRO A 113 2.38 -16.61 -8.08
N ILE A 114 1.95 -15.46 -7.56
CA ILE A 114 0.52 -15.12 -7.41
C ILE A 114 -0.25 -15.20 -8.74
N VAL A 115 0.38 -14.80 -9.86
CA VAL A 115 -0.23 -14.83 -11.19
C VAL A 115 -0.57 -16.26 -11.64
N ILE A 116 0.19 -17.24 -11.18
CA ILE A 116 -0.08 -18.66 -11.44
C ILE A 116 -1.21 -19.14 -10.52
N ARG A 117 -1.16 -18.77 -9.23
CA ARG A 117 -2.20 -19.08 -8.25
C ARG A 117 -3.57 -18.54 -8.63
N GLU A 118 -3.65 -17.35 -9.22
CA GLU A 118 -4.89 -16.73 -9.71
C GLU A 118 -5.51 -17.48 -10.91
N LYS A 119 -4.72 -18.27 -11.63
CA LYS A 119 -5.16 -19.07 -12.78
C LYS A 119 -5.40 -20.54 -12.45
N ASP A 120 -4.93 -21.00 -11.29
CA ASP A 120 -5.09 -22.37 -10.84
C ASP A 120 -6.51 -22.59 -10.31
N ILE A 121 -7.29 -23.41 -11.01
CA ILE A 121 -8.71 -23.61 -10.71
C ILE A 121 -8.95 -24.31 -9.36
N GLU A 122 -8.10 -25.28 -9.00
CA GLU A 122 -8.25 -26.04 -7.76
C GLU A 122 -7.91 -25.14 -6.57
N TYR A 123 -6.81 -24.39 -6.68
CA TYR A 123 -6.42 -23.41 -5.69
C TYR A 123 -7.48 -22.33 -5.52
N GLN A 124 -8.00 -21.76 -6.61
CA GLN A 124 -9.04 -20.74 -6.53
C GLN A 124 -10.33 -21.27 -5.90
N LEU A 125 -10.76 -22.48 -6.24
CA LEU A 125 -11.93 -23.11 -5.61
C LEU A 125 -11.75 -23.23 -4.08
N GLN A 126 -10.56 -23.64 -3.62
CA GLN A 126 -10.24 -23.72 -2.19
C GLN A 126 -10.32 -22.35 -1.50
N ARG A 127 -9.69 -21.33 -2.09
CA ARG A 127 -9.72 -19.96 -1.54
C ARG A 127 -11.15 -19.39 -1.54
N ILE A 128 -11.94 -19.64 -2.58
CA ILE A 128 -13.34 -19.22 -2.68
C ILE A 128 -14.19 -19.81 -1.55
N ILE A 129 -14.12 -21.13 -1.33
CA ILE A 129 -14.89 -21.80 -0.29
C ILE A 129 -14.50 -21.30 1.11
N LEU A 130 -13.20 -21.11 1.35
CA LEU A 130 -12.69 -20.57 2.61
C LEU A 130 -13.23 -19.16 2.86
N TYR A 131 -13.02 -18.23 1.93
CA TYR A 131 -13.39 -16.83 2.14
C TYR A 131 -14.88 -16.62 2.21
N LYS A 132 -15.68 -17.36 1.44
CA LYS A 132 -17.13 -17.33 1.56
C LYS A 132 -17.59 -17.51 3.01
N ARG A 133 -17.08 -18.55 3.67
CA ARG A 133 -17.43 -18.87 5.07
C ARG A 133 -16.88 -17.83 6.05
N LEU A 134 -15.65 -17.35 5.83
CA LEU A 134 -15.06 -16.33 6.70
C LEU A 134 -15.84 -15.01 6.61
N LEU A 135 -16.30 -14.64 5.42
CA LEU A 135 -17.09 -13.43 5.17
C LEU A 135 -18.53 -13.58 5.72
N GLU A 136 -19.15 -14.75 5.60
CA GLU A 136 -20.45 -15.04 6.25
C GLU A 136 -20.36 -14.93 7.79
N ALA A 137 -19.19 -15.23 8.37
CA ALA A 137 -18.93 -15.11 9.81
C ALA A 137 -18.28 -13.77 10.23
N TYR A 138 -18.10 -12.82 9.31
CA TYR A 138 -17.60 -11.48 9.62
C TYR A 138 -18.67 -10.70 10.40
N PRO A 139 -18.32 -9.95 11.48
CA PRO A 139 -16.97 -9.57 11.90
C PRO A 139 -16.21 -10.51 12.84
N PHE A 140 -16.85 -11.57 13.34
CA PHE A 140 -16.24 -12.43 14.37
C PHE A 140 -14.95 -13.11 13.90
N GLN A 141 -14.85 -13.47 12.61
CA GLN A 141 -13.67 -14.12 12.01
C GLN A 141 -12.68 -13.14 11.36
N ARG A 142 -12.75 -11.82 11.64
CA ARG A 142 -11.87 -10.81 11.03
C ARG A 142 -10.38 -11.12 11.16
N GLN A 143 -9.93 -11.64 12.31
CA GLN A 143 -8.53 -12.01 12.49
C GLN A 143 -8.09 -13.17 11.59
N ARG A 144 -8.98 -14.12 11.29
CA ARG A 144 -8.71 -15.21 10.36
C ARG A 144 -8.66 -14.69 8.93
N ILE A 145 -9.55 -13.78 8.53
CA ILE A 145 -9.48 -13.08 7.23
C ILE A 145 -8.13 -12.39 7.04
N VAL A 146 -7.66 -11.65 8.04
CA VAL A 146 -6.34 -10.98 8.01
C VAL A 146 -5.20 -11.98 7.88
N ARG A 147 -5.25 -13.11 8.61
CA ARG A 147 -4.22 -14.17 8.52
C ARG A 147 -4.18 -14.79 7.13
N GLU A 148 -5.33 -15.14 6.57
CA GLU A 148 -5.42 -15.72 5.23
C GLU A 148 -5.01 -14.73 4.14
N ALA A 149 -5.36 -13.45 4.30
CA ALA A 149 -5.04 -12.42 3.31
C ALA A 149 -3.52 -12.13 3.23
N LYS A 150 -2.75 -12.44 4.28
CA LYS A 150 -1.27 -12.39 4.23
C LYS A 150 -0.66 -13.42 3.27
N LEU A 151 -1.40 -14.48 2.92
CA LEU A 151 -0.95 -15.45 1.90
C LEU A 151 -1.25 -14.93 0.49
N ASP A 152 -2.49 -14.49 0.26
CA ASP A 152 -3.03 -13.92 -0.96
C ASP A 152 -4.52 -13.62 -0.79
N ILE A 153 -5.06 -12.79 -1.71
CA ILE A 153 -6.48 -12.49 -1.81
C ILE A 153 -7.00 -13.00 -3.16
N PRO A 154 -7.97 -13.94 -3.18
CA PRO A 154 -8.51 -14.47 -4.43
C PRO A 154 -9.30 -13.40 -5.19
N PRO A 155 -9.15 -13.30 -6.53
CA PRO A 155 -9.78 -12.23 -7.32
C PRO A 155 -11.29 -12.12 -7.16
N LEU A 156 -12.01 -13.25 -7.08
CA LEU A 156 -13.46 -13.25 -7.01
C LEU A 156 -14.01 -12.56 -5.75
N TYR A 157 -13.36 -12.76 -4.61
CA TYR A 157 -13.81 -12.20 -3.32
C TYR A 157 -13.03 -10.95 -2.91
N ARG A 158 -12.07 -10.47 -3.72
CA ARG A 158 -11.21 -9.32 -3.40
C ARG A 158 -11.98 -8.12 -2.88
N ALA A 159 -13.08 -7.75 -3.55
CA ALA A 159 -13.97 -6.65 -3.16
C ALA A 159 -14.42 -6.77 -1.69
N HIS A 160 -15.01 -7.92 -1.33
CA HIS A 160 -15.53 -8.19 0.01
C HIS A 160 -14.42 -8.33 1.06
N ILE A 161 -13.28 -8.91 0.69
CA ILE A 161 -12.13 -9.05 1.59
C ILE A 161 -11.54 -7.67 1.89
N TRP A 162 -11.39 -6.81 0.88
CA TRP A 162 -10.93 -5.43 1.08
C TRP A 162 -11.87 -4.63 1.98
N ALA A 163 -13.19 -4.74 1.77
CA ALA A 163 -14.19 -4.13 2.65
C ALA A 163 -14.02 -4.61 4.11
N ALA A 164 -13.83 -5.92 4.34
CA ALA A 164 -13.59 -6.46 5.67
C ALA A 164 -12.25 -6.00 6.29
N LEU A 165 -11.18 -5.87 5.49
CA LEU A 165 -9.88 -5.34 5.95
C LEU A 165 -9.96 -3.85 6.31
N LEU A 166 -10.79 -3.09 5.59
CA LEU A 166 -11.09 -1.68 5.85
C LEU A 166 -12.13 -1.47 6.96
N ASP A 167 -12.67 -2.54 7.50
CA ASP A 167 -13.68 -2.54 8.56
C ASP A 167 -14.99 -1.83 8.17
N VAL A 168 -15.39 -2.00 6.90
CA VAL A 168 -16.65 -1.46 6.37
C VAL A 168 -17.83 -2.30 6.86
N GLN A 169 -18.73 -1.66 7.60
CA GLN A 169 -19.90 -2.27 8.22
C GLN A 169 -21.07 -1.29 8.27
N GLY A 170 -22.27 -1.80 8.58
CA GLY A 170 -23.46 -1.00 8.77
C GLY A 170 -24.38 -0.99 7.54
N ASP A 171 -25.34 -0.07 7.55
CA ASP A 171 -26.33 0.08 6.47
C ASP A 171 -25.78 1.03 5.40
N LEU A 172 -24.87 0.47 4.58
CA LEU A 172 -24.12 1.23 3.56
C LEU A 172 -25.06 1.89 2.54
N LEU A 173 -26.12 1.18 2.15
CA LEU A 173 -27.06 1.67 1.15
C LEU A 173 -27.79 2.92 1.65
N ARG A 174 -28.35 2.85 2.86
CA ARG A 174 -29.04 3.99 3.48
C ARG A 174 -28.13 5.20 3.63
N GLU A 175 -26.89 4.98 4.07
CA GLU A 175 -25.89 6.04 4.23
C GLU A 175 -25.54 6.70 2.89
N TYR A 176 -25.34 5.90 1.85
CA TYR A 176 -25.00 6.41 0.52
C TYR A 176 -26.17 7.11 -0.18
N GLU A 177 -27.38 6.58 -0.05
CA GLU A 177 -28.59 7.17 -0.63
C GLU A 177 -28.94 8.52 0.01
N ALA A 178 -28.67 8.69 1.31
CA ALA A 178 -28.93 9.93 2.04
C ALA A 178 -28.09 11.14 1.58
N ILE A 179 -27.01 10.91 0.81
CA ILE A 179 -26.13 11.97 0.31
C ILE A 179 -26.72 12.58 -0.97
N ASP A 180 -26.85 13.91 -1.03
CA ASP A 180 -27.25 14.61 -2.24
C ASP A 180 -26.15 14.51 -3.31
N LYS A 181 -26.46 13.89 -4.44
CA LYS A 181 -25.54 13.70 -5.59
C LYS A 181 -25.99 14.49 -6.82
N GLU A 182 -27.14 15.15 -6.75
CA GLU A 182 -27.79 15.77 -7.90
C GLU A 182 -27.53 17.28 -7.94
N THR A 183 -27.58 17.97 -6.79
CA THR A 183 -27.38 19.43 -6.73
C THR A 183 -26.02 19.82 -7.31
N PRO A 184 -25.96 20.69 -8.35
CA PRO A 184 -24.70 21.07 -8.97
C PRO A 184 -23.71 21.69 -7.98
N THR A 185 -22.45 21.26 -8.04
CA THR A 185 -21.36 21.85 -7.24
C THR A 185 -20.28 22.46 -8.13
N PRO A 186 -19.49 23.44 -7.63
CA PRO A 186 -18.37 24.01 -8.39
C PRO A 186 -17.34 22.98 -8.86
N THR A 187 -17.23 21.86 -8.13
CA THR A 187 -16.33 20.74 -8.41
C THR A 187 -16.80 19.81 -9.52
N ASP A 188 -18.08 19.86 -9.92
CA ASP A 188 -18.65 18.95 -10.92
C ASP A 188 -17.91 19.05 -12.27
N ARG A 189 -17.53 20.26 -12.68
CA ARG A 189 -16.80 20.48 -13.93
C ARG A 189 -15.43 19.81 -13.94
N GLN A 190 -14.71 19.85 -12.82
CA GLN A 190 -13.40 19.22 -12.72
C GLN A 190 -13.53 17.69 -12.77
N ILE A 191 -14.48 17.15 -12.03
CA ILE A 191 -14.80 15.71 -12.02
C ILE A 191 -15.13 15.22 -13.44
N GLU A 192 -15.95 15.95 -14.19
CA GLU A 192 -16.34 15.59 -15.56
C GLU A 192 -15.18 15.58 -16.57
N VAL A 193 -14.14 16.38 -16.35
CA VAL A 193 -12.95 16.42 -17.21
C VAL A 193 -11.95 15.32 -16.83
N ASP A 194 -11.91 14.92 -15.57
CA ASP A 194 -10.94 13.94 -15.06
C ASP A 194 -11.38 12.50 -15.35
N ILE A 195 -12.67 12.19 -15.15
CA ILE A 195 -13.23 10.83 -15.34
C ILE A 195 -12.86 10.19 -16.68
N PRO A 196 -13.04 10.84 -17.86
CA PRO A 196 -12.76 10.20 -19.14
C PRO A 196 -11.27 9.89 -19.37
N ARG A 197 -10.37 10.52 -18.61
CA ARG A 197 -8.92 10.33 -18.69
C ARG A 197 -8.44 9.26 -17.70
N CYS A 198 -9.23 8.97 -16.67
CA CYS A 198 -8.93 8.01 -15.61
C CYS A 198 -9.04 6.58 -16.14
N HIS A 199 -7.94 5.83 -16.15
CA HIS A 199 -7.88 4.43 -16.58
C HIS A 199 -8.60 4.14 -17.91
N GLN A 200 -8.48 5.03 -18.90
CA GLN A 200 -9.16 4.94 -20.20
C GLN A 200 -8.87 3.64 -21.00
N TYR A 201 -7.81 2.91 -20.65
CA TYR A 201 -7.45 1.63 -21.24
C TYR A 201 -8.35 0.48 -20.74
N ASP A 202 -9.09 0.67 -19.65
CA ASP A 202 -9.97 -0.34 -19.04
C ASP A 202 -11.39 -0.24 -19.63
N GLU A 203 -11.86 -1.33 -20.24
CA GLU A 203 -13.14 -1.36 -20.96
C GLU A 203 -14.35 -1.12 -20.03
N LEU A 204 -14.28 -1.57 -18.78
CA LEU A 204 -15.36 -1.38 -17.82
C LEU A 204 -15.42 0.08 -17.39
N LEU A 205 -14.28 0.65 -16.98
CA LEU A 205 -14.22 2.00 -16.43
C LEU A 205 -14.35 3.11 -17.48
N SER A 206 -14.00 2.85 -18.74
CA SER A 206 -14.23 3.78 -19.86
C SER A 206 -15.69 3.82 -20.34
N SER A 207 -16.56 2.94 -19.81
CA SER A 207 -17.96 2.90 -20.21
C SER A 207 -18.76 4.12 -19.70
N PRO A 208 -19.81 4.57 -20.43
CA PRO A 208 -20.68 5.65 -19.96
C PRO A 208 -21.34 5.37 -18.60
N SER A 209 -21.63 4.10 -18.32
CA SER A 209 -22.19 3.66 -17.03
C SER A 209 -21.18 3.88 -15.90
N ALA A 210 -19.91 3.50 -16.12
CA ALA A 210 -18.84 3.75 -15.16
C ALA A 210 -18.62 5.24 -14.94
N HIS A 211 -18.62 6.06 -15.99
CA HIS A 211 -18.46 7.52 -15.85
C HIS A 211 -19.56 8.13 -14.97
N ALA A 212 -20.82 7.71 -15.16
CA ALA A 212 -21.92 8.15 -14.32
C ALA A 212 -21.76 7.72 -12.85
N LYS A 213 -21.29 6.49 -12.62
CA LYS A 213 -20.98 5.96 -11.27
C LYS A 213 -19.83 6.71 -10.61
N PHE A 214 -18.74 6.97 -11.32
CA PHE A 214 -17.62 7.80 -10.85
C PHE A 214 -18.10 9.16 -10.39
N LYS A 215 -18.90 9.86 -11.22
CA LYS A 215 -19.42 11.19 -10.89
C LYS A 215 -20.21 11.14 -9.57
N ARG A 216 -21.11 10.16 -9.41
CA ARG A 216 -21.89 9.98 -8.19
C ARG A 216 -21.03 9.68 -6.96
N LEU A 217 -20.06 8.77 -7.07
CA LEU A 217 -19.15 8.40 -5.98
C LEU A 217 -18.27 9.56 -5.53
N LEU A 218 -17.61 10.24 -6.47
CA LEU A 218 -16.71 11.36 -6.18
C LEU A 218 -17.48 12.54 -5.57
N LYS A 219 -18.66 12.84 -6.13
CA LYS A 219 -19.52 13.90 -5.62
C LYS A 219 -20.05 13.60 -4.21
N ALA A 220 -20.49 12.36 -3.98
CA ALA A 220 -20.90 11.92 -2.65
C ALA A 220 -19.76 12.11 -1.64
N TRP A 221 -18.53 11.73 -2.01
CA TRP A 221 -17.37 11.86 -1.12
C TRP A 221 -17.05 13.32 -0.79
N VAL A 222 -17.01 14.21 -1.79
CA VAL A 222 -16.72 15.64 -1.56
C VAL A 222 -17.81 16.28 -0.68
N ILE A 223 -19.08 15.98 -0.92
CA ILE A 223 -20.20 16.56 -0.15
C ILE A 223 -20.20 16.06 1.29
N SER A 224 -19.90 14.78 1.52
CA SER A 224 -19.82 14.20 2.86
C SER A 224 -18.61 14.67 3.67
N HIS A 225 -17.63 15.35 3.06
CA HIS A 225 -16.45 15.85 3.73
C HIS A 225 -16.27 17.37 3.51
N PRO A 226 -17.02 18.24 4.21
CA PRO A 226 -17.02 19.69 3.98
C PRO A 226 -15.67 20.39 4.17
N ARG A 227 -14.71 19.77 4.86
CA ARG A 227 -13.35 20.29 5.05
C ARG A 227 -12.44 20.00 3.85
N TYR A 228 -12.81 19.06 2.99
CA TYR A 228 -12.01 18.57 1.89
C TYR A 228 -12.52 19.12 0.56
N VAL A 229 -11.59 19.24 -0.39
CA VAL A 229 -11.86 19.66 -1.77
C VAL A 229 -11.44 18.56 -2.73
N TYR A 230 -12.03 18.57 -3.91
CA TYR A 230 -11.60 17.66 -4.98
C TYR A 230 -10.21 18.07 -5.46
N TRP A 231 -9.23 17.18 -5.27
CA TRP A 231 -7.93 17.26 -5.91
C TRP A 231 -7.86 16.24 -7.06
N GLN A 232 -7.26 16.64 -8.17
CA GLN A 232 -6.98 15.74 -9.30
C GLN A 232 -6.17 14.54 -8.79
N GLY A 233 -6.63 13.32 -9.11
CA GLY A 233 -6.10 12.07 -8.57
C GLY A 233 -7.08 11.34 -7.65
N LEU A 234 -8.11 12.01 -7.11
CA LEU A 234 -9.16 11.34 -6.34
C LEU A 234 -10.00 10.36 -7.20
N ASP A 235 -10.20 10.69 -8.47
CA ASP A 235 -10.75 9.79 -9.49
C ASP A 235 -9.93 8.50 -9.62
N SER A 236 -8.60 8.63 -9.68
CA SER A 236 -7.68 7.49 -9.76
C SER A 236 -7.74 6.63 -8.49
N LEU A 237 -7.94 7.22 -7.30
CA LEU A 237 -8.18 6.47 -6.05
C LEU A 237 -9.53 5.75 -6.02
N CYS A 238 -10.56 6.33 -6.63
CA CYS A 238 -11.90 5.77 -6.69
C CYS A 238 -11.95 4.54 -7.62
N ALA A 239 -11.13 4.52 -8.66
CA ALA A 239 -11.18 3.52 -9.73
C ALA A 239 -11.08 2.05 -9.26
N PRO A 240 -10.13 1.64 -8.38
CA PRO A 240 -10.09 0.26 -7.89
C PRO A 240 -11.37 -0.16 -7.16
N PHE A 241 -11.94 0.72 -6.33
CA PHE A 241 -13.16 0.41 -5.58
C PHE A 241 -14.38 0.34 -6.48
N LEU A 242 -14.54 1.27 -7.42
CA LEU A 242 -15.63 1.23 -8.39
C LEU A 242 -15.52 0.00 -9.30
N HIS A 243 -14.32 -0.35 -9.75
CA HIS A 243 -14.10 -1.54 -10.57
C HIS A 243 -14.51 -2.82 -9.81
N LEU A 244 -14.08 -2.96 -8.55
CA LEU A 244 -14.39 -4.14 -7.73
C LEU A 244 -15.86 -4.21 -7.29
N HIS A 245 -16.49 -3.07 -7.03
CA HIS A 245 -17.88 -2.96 -6.57
C HIS A 245 -18.79 -2.31 -7.62
N PHE A 246 -18.61 -2.66 -8.89
CA PHE A 246 -19.29 -1.97 -9.99
C PHE A 246 -20.83 -1.96 -9.86
N ASN A 247 -21.38 -3.05 -9.30
CA ASN A 247 -22.82 -3.21 -9.07
C ASN A 247 -23.29 -2.76 -7.67
N ASP A 248 -22.38 -2.27 -6.83
CA ASP A 248 -22.66 -1.85 -5.44
C ASP A 248 -21.91 -0.53 -5.12
N GLU A 249 -22.47 0.59 -5.57
CA GLU A 249 -21.88 1.92 -5.36
C GLU A 249 -21.77 2.28 -3.87
N ALA A 250 -22.68 1.79 -3.03
CA ALA A 250 -22.66 2.05 -1.60
C ALA A 250 -21.42 1.41 -0.94
N ALA A 251 -21.13 0.14 -1.27
CA ALA A 251 -19.90 -0.51 -0.80
C ALA A 251 -18.63 0.15 -1.38
N ALA A 252 -18.64 0.55 -2.66
CA ALA A 252 -17.53 1.27 -3.28
C ALA A 252 -17.22 2.58 -2.54
N TYR A 253 -18.27 3.36 -2.25
CA TYR A 253 -18.20 4.62 -1.52
C TYR A 253 -17.67 4.44 -0.09
N ALA A 254 -18.18 3.45 0.63
CA ALA A 254 -17.76 3.17 2.01
C ALA A 254 -16.29 2.72 2.06
N CYS A 255 -15.85 1.87 1.12
CA CYS A 255 -14.46 1.48 0.99
C CYS A 255 -13.54 2.68 0.67
N LEU A 256 -13.93 3.54 -0.28
CA LEU A 256 -13.17 4.75 -0.61
C LEU A 256 -13.03 5.68 0.60
N SER A 257 -14.13 5.92 1.31
CA SER A 257 -14.17 6.83 2.47
C SER A 257 -13.30 6.33 3.62
N THR A 258 -13.41 5.03 3.96
CA THR A 258 -12.59 4.40 5.00
C THR A 258 -11.11 4.34 4.62
N PHE A 259 -10.81 4.06 3.35
CA PHE A 259 -9.45 4.04 2.82
C PHE A 259 -8.78 5.41 2.90
N ILE A 260 -9.44 6.47 2.43
CA ILE A 260 -8.92 7.84 2.52
C ILE A 260 -8.73 8.25 3.97
N SER A 261 -9.70 7.95 4.85
CA SER A 261 -9.56 8.20 6.28
C SER A 261 -8.32 7.51 6.88
N LYS A 262 -8.01 6.28 6.46
CA LYS A 262 -6.89 5.49 7.00
C LYS A 262 -5.53 5.96 6.47
N TYR A 263 -5.38 6.21 5.18
CA TYR A 263 -4.06 6.42 4.54
C TYR A 263 -3.79 7.86 4.12
N LEU A 264 -4.82 8.66 3.90
CA LEU A 264 -4.77 9.98 3.28
C LEU A 264 -5.48 11.03 4.15
N HIS A 265 -5.40 10.85 5.47
CA HIS A 265 -5.97 11.78 6.43
C HIS A 265 -5.45 13.20 6.16
N ASP A 266 -6.37 14.15 5.97
CA ASP A 266 -6.08 15.56 5.68
C ASP A 266 -5.29 15.86 4.38
N PHE A 267 -5.05 14.88 3.51
CA PHE A 267 -4.42 15.10 2.20
C PHE A 267 -5.27 15.95 1.25
N PHE A 268 -6.60 15.91 1.40
CA PHE A 268 -7.55 16.61 0.53
C PHE A 268 -8.06 17.93 1.12
N LEU A 269 -7.41 18.47 2.16
CA LEU A 269 -7.67 19.83 2.64
C LEU A 269 -7.45 20.85 1.50
N GLN A 270 -8.12 21.99 1.58
CA GLN A 270 -7.88 23.10 0.65
C GLN A 270 -6.43 23.60 0.73
N ASP A 271 -5.87 23.69 1.94
CA ASP A 271 -4.44 23.83 2.18
C ASP A 271 -3.91 22.57 2.88
N ASN A 272 -3.29 21.70 2.10
CA ASN A 272 -2.65 20.46 2.54
C ASN A 272 -1.12 20.59 2.64
N SER A 273 -0.57 21.80 2.50
CA SER A 273 0.87 22.02 2.32
C SER A 273 1.71 21.45 3.47
N LEU A 274 1.24 21.61 4.71
CA LEU A 274 1.95 21.09 5.90
C LEU A 274 1.92 19.56 5.94
N VAL A 275 0.77 18.95 5.62
CA VAL A 275 0.59 17.49 5.58
C VAL A 275 1.53 16.87 4.56
N ILE A 276 1.54 17.39 3.33
CA ILE A 276 2.39 16.88 2.25
C ILE A 276 3.87 17.09 2.58
N LYS A 277 4.27 18.28 3.06
CA LYS A 277 5.67 18.55 3.39
C LYS A 277 6.20 17.70 4.53
N GLU A 278 5.40 17.43 5.57
CA GLU A 278 5.77 16.48 6.62
C GLU A 278 5.92 15.07 6.04
N TYR A 279 4.93 14.62 5.26
CA TYR A 279 4.94 13.28 4.67
C TYR A 279 6.18 13.03 3.80
N LEU A 280 6.57 14.01 2.99
CA LEU A 280 7.76 13.96 2.13
C LEU A 280 9.07 14.07 2.92
N ALA A 281 9.10 14.80 4.04
CA ALA A 281 10.26 14.82 4.93
C ALA A 281 10.49 13.44 5.55
N VAL A 282 9.44 12.79 6.07
CA VAL A 282 9.52 11.42 6.58
C VAL A 282 9.89 10.43 5.49
N PHE A 283 9.39 10.62 4.26
CA PHE A 283 9.82 9.81 3.12
C PHE A 283 11.32 9.95 2.83
N SER A 284 11.84 11.18 2.82
CA SER A 284 13.27 11.47 2.63
C SER A 284 14.13 10.78 3.69
N HIS A 285 13.71 10.84 4.96
CA HIS A 285 14.36 10.13 6.06
C HIS A 285 14.35 8.61 5.86
N LEU A 286 13.27 8.04 5.35
CA LEU A 286 13.20 6.62 5.04
C LEU A 286 14.16 6.22 3.92
N ILE A 287 14.29 7.04 2.87
CA ILE A 287 15.29 6.80 1.82
C ILE A 287 16.68 6.78 2.45
N ALA A 288 17.03 7.79 3.25
CA ALA A 288 18.34 7.86 3.90
C ALA A 288 18.61 6.69 4.85
N TYR A 289 17.59 6.22 5.57
CA TYR A 289 17.69 5.08 6.46
C TYR A 289 18.02 3.78 5.72
N HIS A 290 17.44 3.57 4.53
CA HIS A 290 17.59 2.32 3.76
C HIS A 290 18.65 2.37 2.66
N ASP A 291 18.90 3.53 2.06
CA ASP A 291 19.85 3.76 0.96
C ASP A 291 20.46 5.18 1.03
N PRO A 292 21.40 5.41 1.97
CA PRO A 292 22.01 6.72 2.17
C PRO A 292 22.87 7.15 0.97
N GLU A 293 23.43 6.21 0.20
CA GLU A 293 24.17 6.52 -1.03
C GLU A 293 23.26 7.18 -2.06
N LEU A 294 22.06 6.62 -2.25
CA LEU A 294 21.05 7.23 -3.11
C LEU A 294 20.61 8.60 -2.60
N THR A 295 20.34 8.75 -1.30
CA THR A 295 20.01 10.06 -0.71
C THR A 295 21.09 11.09 -0.98
N ASN A 296 22.35 10.77 -0.67
CA ASN A 296 23.47 11.69 -0.85
C ASN A 296 23.63 12.10 -2.33
N HIS A 297 23.45 11.17 -3.26
CA HIS A 297 23.48 11.45 -4.69
C HIS A 297 22.35 12.40 -5.10
N LEU A 298 21.10 12.06 -4.78
CA LEU A 298 19.92 12.86 -5.13
C LEU A 298 19.99 14.28 -4.53
N ASP A 299 20.45 14.39 -3.29
CA ASP A 299 20.67 15.68 -2.64
C ASP A 299 21.76 16.49 -3.34
N SER A 300 22.86 15.85 -3.78
CA SER A 300 23.96 16.53 -4.47
C SER A 300 23.55 17.16 -5.81
N ILE A 301 22.57 16.56 -6.49
CA ILE A 301 22.00 17.07 -7.74
C ILE A 301 20.75 17.93 -7.52
N GLY A 302 20.32 18.12 -6.26
CA GLY A 302 19.13 18.90 -5.90
C GLY A 302 17.81 18.26 -6.33
N PHE A 303 17.78 16.92 -6.46
CA PHE A 303 16.61 16.17 -6.93
C PHE A 303 15.76 15.68 -5.74
N LEU A 304 14.82 16.51 -5.31
CA LEU A 304 14.03 16.30 -4.10
C LEU A 304 12.75 15.46 -4.34
N PRO A 305 12.24 14.72 -3.33
CA PRO A 305 11.01 13.93 -3.44
C PRO A 305 9.75 14.70 -3.83
N GLU A 306 9.67 16.00 -3.53
CA GLU A 306 8.61 16.91 -3.97
C GLU A 306 8.41 16.88 -5.50
N LEU A 307 9.46 16.58 -6.28
CA LEU A 307 9.41 16.62 -7.75
C LEU A 307 8.72 15.41 -8.37
N TYR A 308 8.69 14.26 -7.69
CA TYR A 308 8.23 12.99 -8.30
C TYR A 308 7.24 12.19 -7.47
N SER A 309 7.25 12.30 -6.13
CA SER A 309 6.47 11.39 -5.27
C SER A 309 5.11 11.92 -4.81
N ILE A 310 4.78 13.20 -5.06
CA ILE A 310 3.46 13.74 -4.70
C ILE A 310 2.33 12.94 -5.36
N PRO A 311 2.35 12.66 -6.68
CA PRO A 311 1.31 11.84 -7.32
C PRO A 311 1.25 10.43 -6.75
N TRP A 312 2.39 9.85 -6.36
CA TRP A 312 2.46 8.51 -5.80
C TRP A 312 1.65 8.41 -4.51
N PHE A 313 1.86 9.34 -3.58
CA PHE A 313 1.18 9.32 -2.30
C PHE A 313 -0.25 9.82 -2.40
N LEU A 314 -0.51 10.91 -3.15
CA LEU A 314 -1.85 11.46 -3.31
C LEU A 314 -2.82 10.47 -3.95
N THR A 315 -2.33 9.62 -4.87
CA THR A 315 -3.14 8.61 -5.56
C THR A 315 -2.89 7.20 -5.06
N MET A 316 -2.07 7.02 -4.03
CA MET A 316 -1.70 5.69 -3.51
C MET A 316 -1.28 4.73 -4.64
N TYR A 317 -0.45 5.28 -5.54
CA TYR A 317 0.13 4.68 -6.74
C TYR A 317 -0.82 4.38 -7.89
N THR A 318 -2.14 4.60 -7.76
CA THR A 318 -3.11 4.20 -8.80
C THR A 318 -2.97 4.96 -10.10
N HIS A 319 -2.49 6.19 -10.05
CA HIS A 319 -2.19 6.96 -11.26
C HIS A 319 -0.90 6.49 -11.96
N VAL A 320 -0.02 5.80 -11.23
CA VAL A 320 1.31 5.37 -11.72
C VAL A 320 1.24 3.98 -12.33
N PHE A 321 0.51 3.06 -11.70
CA PHE A 321 0.46 1.67 -12.14
C PHE A 321 -0.91 1.29 -12.71
N PRO A 322 -0.95 0.38 -13.69
CA PRO A 322 -2.21 -0.18 -14.18
C PRO A 322 -2.94 -0.95 -13.07
N LEU A 323 -4.27 -0.97 -13.14
CA LEU A 323 -5.17 -1.54 -12.12
C LEU A 323 -4.81 -2.96 -11.67
N HIS A 324 -4.39 -3.84 -12.58
CA HIS A 324 -4.01 -5.21 -12.22
C HIS A 324 -2.78 -5.26 -11.27
N LYS A 325 -1.80 -4.35 -11.44
CA LYS A 325 -0.68 -4.19 -10.51
C LYS A 325 -1.15 -3.56 -9.20
N ILE A 326 -2.07 -2.60 -9.27
CA ILE A 326 -2.68 -1.98 -8.09
C ILE A 326 -3.39 -3.00 -7.21
N PHE A 327 -4.13 -3.95 -7.78
CA PHE A 327 -4.78 -4.99 -6.98
C PHE A 327 -3.76 -5.79 -6.17
N HIS A 328 -2.67 -6.25 -6.79
CA HIS A 328 -1.61 -6.99 -6.06
C HIS A 328 -0.90 -6.13 -5.01
N LEU A 329 -0.66 -4.85 -5.31
CA LEU A 329 -0.06 -3.92 -4.36
C LEU A 329 -0.97 -3.65 -3.16
N TRP A 330 -2.24 -3.36 -3.43
CA TRP A 330 -3.22 -3.01 -2.41
C TRP A 330 -3.68 -4.19 -1.56
N ASP A 331 -3.65 -5.42 -2.11
CA ASP A 331 -3.83 -6.65 -1.33
C ASP A 331 -2.87 -6.69 -0.12
N THR A 332 -1.64 -6.21 -0.29
CA THR A 332 -0.66 -6.07 0.81
C THR A 332 -0.81 -4.77 1.58
N LEU A 333 -1.04 -3.65 0.88
CA LEU A 333 -1.15 -2.32 1.50
C LEU A 333 -2.23 -2.26 2.57
N LEU A 334 -3.38 -2.90 2.33
CA LEU A 334 -4.52 -2.93 3.24
C LEU A 334 -4.23 -3.67 4.56
N LEU A 335 -3.31 -4.65 4.53
CA LEU A 335 -2.81 -5.36 5.71
C LEU A 335 -1.81 -4.53 6.51
N GLY A 336 -1.16 -3.57 5.85
CA GLY A 336 -0.18 -2.66 6.44
C GLY A 336 -0.81 -1.55 7.28
N ARG A 337 0.08 -0.86 8.01
CA ARG A 337 -0.23 0.40 8.69
C ARG A 337 -0.28 1.56 7.70
N ASP A 338 -0.76 2.71 8.15
CA ASP A 338 -0.84 3.96 7.38
C ASP A 338 0.52 4.47 6.87
N SER A 339 1.64 4.00 7.44
CA SER A 339 3.00 4.30 6.98
C SER A 339 3.54 3.36 5.89
N PHE A 340 2.89 2.22 5.65
CA PHE A 340 3.32 1.25 4.63
C PHE A 340 3.50 1.85 3.22
N PRO A 341 2.68 2.82 2.75
CA PRO A 341 2.89 3.44 1.45
C PRO A 341 4.26 4.10 1.29
N LEU A 342 4.88 4.62 2.36
CA LEU A 342 6.24 5.15 2.32
C LEU A 342 7.26 4.07 1.94
N CYS A 343 7.09 2.85 2.47
CA CYS A 343 7.95 1.72 2.16
C CYS A 343 7.83 1.28 0.69
N VAL A 344 6.64 1.40 0.11
CA VAL A 344 6.42 1.17 -1.34
C VAL A 344 7.23 2.17 -2.17
N GLY A 345 7.23 3.44 -1.78
CA GLY A 345 8.01 4.47 -2.46
C GLY A 345 9.51 4.18 -2.44
N VAL A 346 10.03 3.73 -1.29
CA VAL A 346 11.45 3.33 -1.18
C VAL A 346 11.74 2.09 -2.02
N ALA A 347 10.83 1.11 -2.06
CA ALA A 347 11.00 -0.08 -2.89
C ALA A 347 11.06 0.24 -4.40
N ILE A 348 10.24 1.18 -4.87
CA ILE A 348 10.29 1.68 -6.25
C ILE A 348 11.66 2.31 -6.54
N LEU A 349 12.12 3.20 -5.66
CA LEU A 349 13.44 3.83 -5.80
C LEU A 349 14.59 2.81 -5.79
N GLN A 350 14.51 1.75 -4.97
CA GLN A 350 15.50 0.68 -4.96
C GLN A 350 15.54 -0.13 -6.27
N GLN A 351 14.41 -0.28 -6.97
CA GLN A 351 14.40 -0.90 -8.30
C GLN A 351 15.03 0.00 -9.37
N LEU A 352 14.84 1.32 -9.25
CA LEU A 352 15.39 2.32 -10.17
C LEU A 352 16.81 2.76 -9.82
N ARG A 353 17.38 2.22 -8.74
CA ARG A 353 18.62 2.69 -8.10
C ARG A 353 19.81 2.81 -9.06
N SER A 354 20.03 1.79 -9.90
CA SER A 354 21.18 1.78 -10.82
C SER A 354 21.17 2.98 -11.75
N ASP A 355 19.99 3.31 -12.27
CA ASP A 355 19.81 4.39 -13.24
C ASP A 355 19.89 5.74 -12.53
N LEU A 356 19.20 5.88 -11.38
CA LEU A 356 19.22 7.09 -10.56
C LEU A 356 20.63 7.51 -10.15
N LEU A 357 21.47 6.57 -9.70
CA LEU A 357 22.87 6.86 -9.32
C LEU A 357 23.74 7.26 -10.51
N SER A 358 23.36 6.86 -11.73
CA SER A 358 24.08 7.21 -12.95
C SER A 358 23.63 8.54 -13.58
N PHE A 359 22.49 9.06 -13.13
CA PHE A 359 21.80 10.19 -13.75
C PHE A 359 22.03 11.51 -13.02
N GLY A 360 22.00 12.61 -13.80
CA GLY A 360 21.91 13.97 -13.29
C GLY A 360 20.44 14.40 -13.11
N PHE A 361 20.24 15.65 -12.73
CA PHE A 361 18.91 16.20 -12.44
C PHE A 361 17.90 16.03 -13.60
N ASN A 362 18.31 16.35 -14.83
CA ASN A 362 17.41 16.32 -15.99
C ASN A 362 17.05 14.89 -16.40
N GLU A 363 18.02 13.98 -16.35
CA GLU A 363 17.83 12.56 -16.64
C GLU A 363 16.88 11.91 -15.62
N CYS A 364 16.99 12.29 -14.33
CA CYS A 364 16.03 11.87 -13.30
C CYS A 364 14.60 12.38 -13.60
N ILE A 365 14.43 13.65 -14.02
CA ILE A 365 13.10 14.18 -14.40
C ILE A 365 12.49 13.37 -15.55
N LEU A 366 13.29 13.02 -16.55
CA LEU A 366 12.84 12.21 -17.68
C LEU A 366 12.45 10.80 -17.22
N LEU A 367 13.27 10.16 -16.38
CA LEU A 367 13.00 8.83 -15.84
C LEU A 367 11.67 8.77 -15.08
N PHE A 368 11.32 9.78 -14.28
CA PHE A 368 10.04 9.78 -13.56
C PHE A 368 8.84 10.23 -14.41
N SER A 369 9.08 10.94 -15.52
CA SER A 369 8.03 11.30 -16.47
C SER A 369 7.61 10.10 -17.32
N ASP A 370 8.56 9.23 -17.67
CA ASP A 370 8.35 7.99 -18.41
C ASP A 370 8.99 6.82 -17.65
N MET A 371 8.33 6.42 -16.57
CA MET A 371 8.86 5.43 -15.63
C MET A 371 8.98 4.06 -16.29
N PRO A 372 10.16 3.39 -16.21
CA PRO A 372 10.30 2.04 -16.74
C PRO A 372 9.40 1.07 -15.98
N GLU A 373 9.18 -0.10 -16.57
CA GLU A 373 8.29 -1.07 -15.99
C GLU A 373 8.79 -1.57 -14.62
N ILE A 374 8.02 -1.28 -13.57
CA ILE A 374 8.26 -1.78 -12.21
C ILE A 374 7.70 -3.20 -12.08
N ASP A 375 8.53 -4.11 -11.54
CA ASP A 375 8.10 -5.43 -11.10
C ASP A 375 7.34 -5.29 -9.78
N ILE A 376 6.02 -5.49 -9.84
CA ILE A 376 5.14 -5.30 -8.69
C ILE A 376 5.34 -6.38 -7.62
N GLN A 377 5.70 -7.61 -8.00
CA GLN A 377 5.91 -8.69 -7.05
C GLN A 377 7.17 -8.43 -6.22
N ARG A 378 8.26 -8.04 -6.91
CA ARG A 378 9.47 -7.58 -6.24
C ARG A 378 9.20 -6.35 -5.38
N CYS A 379 8.42 -5.39 -5.90
CA CYS A 379 8.07 -4.17 -5.16
C CYS A 379 7.35 -4.49 -3.84
N VAL A 380 6.34 -5.36 -3.88
CA VAL A 380 5.61 -5.79 -2.67
C VAL A 380 6.54 -6.50 -1.68
N HIS A 381 7.37 -7.43 -2.15
CA HIS A 381 8.33 -8.14 -1.31
C HIS A 381 9.33 -7.18 -0.63
N ASP A 382 9.93 -6.29 -1.42
CA ASP A 382 10.90 -5.31 -0.93
C ASP A 382 10.23 -4.33 0.05
N SER A 383 8.98 -3.91 -0.21
CA SER A 383 8.19 -3.05 0.68
C SER A 383 7.94 -3.70 2.05
N ILE A 384 7.61 -5.00 2.09
CA ILE A 384 7.45 -5.75 3.34
C ILE A 384 8.78 -5.82 4.09
N ARG A 385 9.89 -6.12 3.40
CA ARG A 385 11.22 -6.16 4.00
C ARG A 385 11.60 -4.80 4.61
N ILE A 386 11.39 -3.72 3.87
CA ILE A 386 11.63 -2.33 4.32
C ILE A 386 10.78 -2.05 5.55
N PHE A 387 9.48 -2.35 5.51
CA PHE A 387 8.57 -2.13 6.62
C PHE A 387 8.98 -2.91 7.89
N CYS A 388 9.34 -4.20 7.76
CA CYS A 388 9.75 -5.03 8.89
C CYS A 388 11.14 -4.68 9.46
N SER A 389 12.00 -4.03 8.67
CA SER A 389 13.32 -3.59 9.11
C SER A 389 13.37 -2.13 9.56
N THR A 390 12.24 -1.41 9.50
CA THR A 390 12.12 -0.02 9.94
C THR A 390 11.46 0.03 11.33
N PRO A 391 12.07 0.70 12.34
CA PRO A 391 11.40 0.95 13.61
C PRO A 391 10.06 1.65 13.41
N GLN A 392 9.06 1.30 14.21
CA GLN A 392 7.71 1.86 14.06
C GLN A 392 7.70 3.39 14.18
N SER A 393 8.41 3.91 15.18
CA SER A 393 8.56 5.33 15.45
C SER A 393 9.29 6.12 14.36
N ALA A 394 10.11 5.47 13.52
CA ALA A 394 10.80 6.11 12.41
C ALA A 394 9.85 6.61 11.30
N THR A 395 8.60 6.15 11.31
CA THR A 395 7.53 6.59 10.39
C THR A 395 6.52 7.54 11.04
N PHE A 396 6.85 8.12 12.20
CA PHE A 396 5.97 9.04 12.93
C PHE A 396 5.61 10.28 12.10
N ARG A 397 4.33 10.66 12.12
CA ARG A 397 3.78 11.85 11.46
C ARG A 397 2.74 12.48 12.37
N ALA A 398 2.83 13.79 12.60
CA ALA A 398 1.86 14.54 13.39
C ALA A 398 0.49 14.60 12.70
N HIS A 399 0.47 14.62 11.37
CA HIS A 399 -0.77 14.72 10.57
C HIS A 399 -1.41 13.37 10.22
N ALA A 400 -0.87 12.25 10.71
CA ALA A 400 -1.52 10.95 10.59
C ALA A 400 -2.86 10.91 11.34
N LYS A 401 -3.74 9.96 10.99
CA LYS A 401 -5.07 9.82 11.61
C LYS A 401 -4.93 9.73 13.15
N PRO A 402 -5.68 10.54 13.94
CA PRO A 402 -5.66 10.46 15.40
C PRO A 402 -5.99 9.05 15.91
N GLY A 403 -5.25 8.57 16.92
CA GLY A 403 -5.41 7.22 17.48
C GLY A 403 -4.62 6.12 16.75
N SER A 404 -3.90 6.45 15.67
CA SER A 404 -2.93 5.54 15.02
C SER A 404 -1.67 5.29 15.87
N GLN A 405 -1.44 6.11 16.91
CA GLN A 405 -0.22 6.19 17.69
C GLN A 405 -0.54 6.00 19.18
N PRO A 406 0.18 5.13 19.92
CA PRO A 406 0.00 4.99 21.37
C PRO A 406 0.33 6.31 22.09
N GLN A 407 -0.54 6.77 23.00
CA GLN A 407 -0.18 7.83 23.94
C GLN A 407 0.72 7.24 25.03
N ASP A 408 2.01 7.18 24.73
CA ASP A 408 3.04 6.67 25.62
C ASP A 408 4.00 7.83 25.98
N PRO A 409 4.30 8.08 27.27
CA PRO A 409 5.34 9.02 27.70
C PRO A 409 6.73 8.74 27.10
N LEU A 410 7.01 7.49 26.71
CA LEU A 410 8.24 7.07 26.02
C LEU A 410 8.09 7.04 24.49
N GLY A 411 6.92 7.46 24.00
CA GLY A 411 6.57 7.54 22.59
C GLY A 411 7.10 8.78 21.89
N MET A 412 6.65 8.96 20.65
CA MET A 412 7.00 10.11 19.83
C MET A 412 6.12 11.31 20.17
N SER A 413 6.65 12.51 20.00
CA SER A 413 5.91 13.77 20.07
C SER A 413 6.13 14.58 18.80
N THR A 414 5.22 15.51 18.51
CA THR A 414 5.33 16.38 17.34
C THR A 414 6.57 17.28 17.44
N VAL A 415 7.24 17.48 16.30
CA VAL A 415 8.35 18.40 16.15
C VAL A 415 8.01 19.43 15.07
N PRO A 416 8.53 20.66 15.15
CA PRO A 416 8.36 21.64 14.09
C PRO A 416 8.90 21.12 12.73
N LEU A 417 8.22 21.48 11.64
CA LEU A 417 8.54 20.99 10.29
C LEU A 417 9.95 21.42 9.83
N ASP A 418 10.40 22.60 10.23
CA ASP A 418 11.74 23.11 9.96
C ASP A 418 12.82 22.27 10.63
N VAL A 419 12.58 21.82 11.87
CA VAL A 419 13.47 20.87 12.57
C VAL A 419 13.48 19.52 11.84
N LEU A 420 12.30 19.00 11.49
CA LEU A 420 12.19 17.72 10.77
C LEU A 420 12.94 17.76 9.42
N LYS A 421 12.83 18.87 8.67
CA LYS A 421 13.54 19.05 7.38
C LYS A 421 15.04 19.30 7.52
N SER A 422 15.52 19.71 8.70
CA SER A 422 16.96 19.89 8.97
C SER A 422 17.70 18.58 9.25
N GLU A 423 16.95 17.53 9.60
CA GLU A 423 17.45 16.18 9.87
C GLU A 423 17.49 15.36 8.58
N LEU A 424 18.54 14.56 8.38
CA LEU A 424 18.65 13.65 7.23
C LEU A 424 18.15 12.23 7.53
N CYS A 425 18.02 11.87 8.81
CA CYS A 425 17.65 10.52 9.24
C CYS A 425 16.42 10.55 10.17
N PRO A 426 15.70 9.43 10.30
CA PRO A 426 14.49 9.40 11.10
C PRO A 426 14.81 9.39 12.61
N ARG A 427 13.84 9.81 13.40
CA ARG A 427 13.88 9.68 14.86
C ARG A 427 13.35 8.33 15.31
N ILE A 428 13.83 7.84 16.45
CA ILE A 428 13.34 6.64 17.13
C ILE A 428 12.85 6.97 18.53
N SER A 429 11.74 6.38 18.95
CA SER A 429 11.20 6.56 20.30
C SER A 429 12.06 5.84 21.34
N ALA A 430 11.97 6.29 22.60
CA ALA A 430 12.59 5.59 23.71
C ALA A 430 12.05 4.16 23.86
N GLN A 431 10.74 3.97 23.66
CA GLN A 431 10.11 2.66 23.72
C GLN A 431 10.66 1.68 22.66
N ASP A 432 10.79 2.12 21.41
CA ASP A 432 11.34 1.28 20.34
C ASP A 432 12.82 0.94 20.60
N LEU A 433 13.61 1.91 21.07
CA LEU A 433 15.01 1.68 21.44
C LEU A 433 15.14 0.62 22.53
N LEU A 434 14.29 0.65 23.56
CA LEU A 434 14.31 -0.34 24.65
C LEU A 434 13.98 -1.74 24.14
N GLY A 435 12.94 -1.86 23.31
CA GLY A 435 12.61 -3.15 22.68
C GLY A 435 13.77 -3.70 21.85
N LEU A 436 14.49 -2.84 21.14
CA LEU A 436 15.66 -3.23 20.35
C LEU A 436 16.86 -3.64 21.21
N LEU A 437 17.10 -2.95 22.33
CA LEU A 437 18.14 -3.34 23.30
C LEU A 437 17.86 -4.71 23.92
N GLU A 438 16.61 -4.98 24.28
CA GLU A 438 16.19 -6.29 24.80
C GLU A 438 16.37 -7.40 23.76
N LEU A 439 15.97 -7.16 22.51
CA LEU A 439 16.15 -8.11 21.41
C LEU A 439 17.64 -8.36 21.13
N SER A 440 18.46 -7.31 21.14
CA SER A 440 19.91 -7.42 20.93
C SER A 440 20.59 -8.25 22.03
N ARG A 441 20.10 -8.17 23.28
CA ARG A 441 20.62 -8.96 24.42
C ARG A 441 20.20 -10.43 24.35
N ARG A 442 18.96 -10.72 23.93
CA ARG A 442 18.42 -12.08 23.90
C ARG A 442 18.88 -12.89 22.69
N ASP A 443 18.87 -12.26 21.51
CA ASP A 443 18.96 -13.01 20.25
C ASP A 443 20.29 -12.87 19.51
N GLY A 444 21.20 -11.98 19.95
CA GLY A 444 22.63 -11.84 19.57
C GLY A 444 23.02 -11.73 18.08
N THR A 445 22.12 -12.07 17.16
CA THR A 445 22.39 -12.43 15.76
C THR A 445 21.45 -11.73 14.78
N LYS A 446 20.25 -11.29 15.21
CA LYS A 446 19.24 -10.69 14.30
C LYS A 446 19.27 -9.16 14.22
N VAL A 447 19.55 -8.46 15.31
CA VAL A 447 19.61 -6.99 15.34
C VAL A 447 20.91 -6.58 15.99
N ARG A 448 21.81 -5.99 15.20
CA ARG A 448 23.05 -5.41 15.72
C ARG A 448 22.81 -3.92 15.95
N LEU A 449 22.67 -3.52 17.21
CA LEU A 449 22.39 -2.15 17.62
C LEU A 449 23.67 -1.52 18.18
N LEU A 450 24.00 -0.32 17.70
CA LEU A 450 25.05 0.54 18.25
C LEU A 450 24.41 1.83 18.75
N VAL A 451 24.52 2.10 20.05
CA VAL A 451 24.06 3.37 20.64
C VAL A 451 25.26 4.28 20.79
N LEU A 452 25.26 5.41 20.07
CA LEU A 452 26.30 6.42 20.12
C LEU A 452 25.83 7.59 20.99
N ASP A 453 26.42 7.73 22.18
CA ASP A 453 26.15 8.84 23.08
C ASP A 453 27.15 9.97 22.79
N VAL A 454 26.64 11.08 22.23
CA VAL A 454 27.45 12.24 21.85
C VAL A 454 27.37 13.38 22.85
N ARG A 455 26.84 13.12 24.04
CA ARG A 455 26.76 14.14 25.10
C ARG A 455 28.14 14.48 25.65
N PRO A 456 28.30 15.63 26.33
CA PRO A 456 29.52 15.92 27.08
C PRO A 456 29.87 14.81 28.08
N ALA A 457 31.17 14.55 28.28
CA ALA A 457 31.65 13.45 29.13
C ALA A 457 31.10 13.51 30.57
N GLU A 458 30.89 14.71 31.11
CA GLU A 458 30.31 14.91 32.44
C GLU A 458 28.88 14.39 32.54
N GLU A 459 28.06 14.58 31.49
CA GLU A 459 26.68 14.09 31.45
C GLU A 459 26.62 12.58 31.23
N PHE A 460 27.53 12.04 30.42
CA PHE A 460 27.66 10.60 30.20
C PHE A 460 28.01 9.87 31.51
N GLN A 461 28.98 10.38 32.27
CA GLN A 461 29.41 9.79 33.54
C GLN A 461 28.33 9.79 34.63
N ARG A 462 27.37 10.72 34.58
CA ARG A 462 26.23 10.77 35.52
C ARG A 462 25.18 9.68 35.25
N GLY A 463 25.18 9.09 34.06
CA GLY A 463 24.24 8.06 33.66
C GLY A 463 24.20 7.92 32.15
N ALA A 464 24.36 6.69 31.67
CA ALA A 464 24.42 6.33 30.26
C ALA A 464 23.46 5.19 29.94
N ILE A 465 23.10 5.08 28.67
CA ILE A 465 22.33 3.93 28.20
C ILE A 465 23.23 2.70 28.26
N PRO A 466 22.76 1.56 28.79
CA PRO A 466 23.59 0.37 28.95
C PRO A 466 24.19 -0.09 27.61
N GLY A 467 25.52 -0.25 27.57
CA GLY A 467 26.24 -0.66 26.36
C GLY A 467 26.41 0.42 25.30
N SER A 468 26.06 1.68 25.59
CA SER A 468 26.34 2.80 24.70
C SER A 468 27.83 3.11 24.61
N LEU A 469 28.27 3.50 23.41
CA LEU A 469 29.60 4.01 23.14
C LEU A 469 29.57 5.54 23.25
N HIS A 470 30.40 6.08 24.14
CA HIS A 470 30.55 7.52 24.29
C HIS A 470 31.51 8.06 23.24
N VAL A 471 31.08 9.04 22.46
CA VAL A 471 31.98 9.78 21.56
C VAL A 471 31.66 11.26 21.57
N PRO A 472 32.54 12.11 22.13
CA PRO A 472 32.31 13.54 22.22
C PRO A 472 32.06 14.21 20.86
N PRO A 473 31.30 15.31 20.82
CA PRO A 473 31.10 16.09 19.59
C PRO A 473 32.44 16.55 18.99
N GLY A 474 32.58 16.46 17.67
CA GLY A 474 33.77 16.91 16.94
C GLY A 474 34.90 15.87 16.78
N ASN A 475 34.81 14.72 17.46
CA ASN A 475 35.84 13.66 17.37
C ASN A 475 35.48 12.58 16.33
N HIS A 476 35.29 13.01 15.08
CA HIS A 476 34.72 12.22 13.97
C HIS A 476 35.52 10.97 13.58
N ALA A 477 36.82 10.95 13.83
CA ALA A 477 37.70 9.83 13.48
C ALA A 477 37.44 8.55 14.31
N GLN A 478 36.76 8.66 15.45
CA GLN A 478 36.52 7.53 16.36
C GLN A 478 35.29 6.70 16.03
N TRP A 479 34.41 7.19 15.15
CA TRP A 479 33.22 6.46 14.73
C TRP A 479 33.54 5.41 13.65
N THR A 480 34.59 5.61 12.85
CA THR A 480 34.89 4.76 11.68
C THR A 480 35.31 3.35 12.04
N GLU A 481 35.91 3.11 13.20
CA GLU A 481 36.32 1.76 13.64
C GLU A 481 35.15 0.87 14.12
N PRO A 482 34.21 1.36 14.95
CA PRO A 482 33.06 0.56 15.40
C PRO A 482 31.92 0.45 14.36
N LEU A 483 31.84 1.35 13.38
CA LEU A 483 30.84 1.30 12.31
C LEU A 483 31.12 0.10 11.38
N ARG A 484 30.36 -0.98 11.58
CA ARG A 484 30.37 -2.13 10.67
C ARG A 484 29.06 -2.16 9.88
N ASN A 485 29.15 -2.49 8.59
CA ASN A 485 27.99 -2.71 7.72
C ASN A 485 26.92 -3.57 8.42
N GLY A 486 25.69 -3.08 8.41
CA GLY A 486 24.51 -3.77 8.94
C GLY A 486 24.14 -3.46 10.40
N HIS A 487 24.90 -2.63 11.13
CA HIS A 487 24.46 -2.12 12.43
C HIS A 487 23.43 -1.02 12.25
N MET A 488 22.36 -1.06 13.05
CA MET A 488 21.52 0.11 13.29
C MET A 488 22.22 1.00 14.31
N VAL A 489 22.34 2.29 13.99
CA VAL A 489 23.05 3.26 14.81
C VAL A 489 22.04 4.24 15.38
N VAL A 490 21.97 4.36 16.70
CA VAL A 490 21.11 5.32 17.38
C VAL A 490 21.99 6.38 18.04
N VAL A 491 21.91 7.60 17.55
CA VAL A 491 22.65 8.76 18.06
C VAL A 491 21.84 9.42 19.17
N VAL A 492 22.50 9.65 20.30
CA VAL A 492 21.89 10.12 21.55
C VAL A 492 22.55 11.43 21.97
N GLY A 493 21.75 12.49 22.00
CA GLY A 493 22.12 13.79 22.58
C GLY A 493 21.33 14.08 23.86
N SER A 494 21.56 15.26 24.43
CA SER A 494 20.72 15.83 25.49
C SER A 494 19.76 16.87 24.92
N HIS A 495 18.70 17.22 25.64
CA HIS A 495 17.80 18.31 25.27
C HIS A 495 18.53 19.65 25.03
N LYS A 496 19.63 19.90 25.76
CA LYS A 496 20.38 21.17 25.68
C LYS A 496 21.34 21.21 24.50
N ASP A 497 21.79 20.06 24.03
CA ASP A 497 22.79 19.91 22.96
C ASP A 497 22.32 18.93 21.88
N TYR A 498 21.03 19.00 21.54
CA TYR A 498 20.43 18.11 20.55
C TYR A 498 21.03 18.37 19.16
N GLY A 499 21.48 19.60 18.90
CA GLY A 499 22.14 19.99 17.64
C GLY A 499 23.40 19.16 17.35
N SER A 500 24.22 18.85 18.36
CA SER A 500 25.41 18.00 18.18
C SER A 500 25.05 16.57 17.77
N ALA A 501 23.93 16.04 18.26
CA ALA A 501 23.41 14.74 17.83
C ALA A 501 22.91 14.78 16.38
N VAL A 502 22.17 15.81 15.99
CA VAL A 502 21.71 16.00 14.60
C VAL A 502 22.88 16.11 13.63
N GLU A 503 23.88 16.94 13.95
CA GLU A 503 25.10 17.10 13.13
C GLU A 503 25.83 15.77 12.96
N THR A 504 26.03 15.03 14.06
CA THR A 504 26.67 13.71 14.04
C THR A 504 25.87 12.72 13.18
N ALA A 505 24.55 12.66 13.34
CA ALA A 505 23.71 11.75 12.57
C ALA A 505 23.71 12.10 11.07
N ASN A 506 23.63 13.38 10.73
CA ASN A 506 23.71 13.86 9.35
C ASN A 506 25.06 13.52 8.71
N GLN A 507 26.16 13.63 9.45
CA GLN A 507 27.48 13.22 8.96
C GLN A 507 27.57 11.71 8.74
N LEU A 508 27.00 10.89 9.62
CA LEU A 508 26.95 9.44 9.40
C LEU A 508 26.20 9.09 8.10
N VAL A 509 25.07 9.73 7.84
CA VAL A 509 24.33 9.56 6.57
C VAL A 509 25.20 9.96 5.37
N ARG A 510 25.90 11.10 5.44
CA ARG A 510 26.84 11.56 4.40
C ARG A 510 28.03 10.62 4.17
N LEU A 511 28.40 9.83 5.17
CA LEU A 511 29.39 8.76 5.07
C LEU A 511 28.79 7.43 4.57
N ASN A 512 27.57 7.46 4.02
CA ASN A 512 26.83 6.30 3.52
C ASN A 512 26.49 5.26 4.61
N GLN A 513 26.42 5.67 5.88
CA GLN A 513 25.97 4.78 6.94
C GLN A 513 24.45 4.59 6.87
N SER A 514 24.00 3.38 6.57
CA SER A 514 22.58 3.02 6.61
C SER A 514 22.09 2.84 8.04
N ARG A 515 20.76 2.89 8.23
CA ARG A 515 20.08 2.61 9.50
C ARG A 515 20.48 3.50 10.67
N VAL A 516 20.72 4.77 10.38
CA VAL A 516 20.99 5.81 11.40
C VAL A 516 19.66 6.36 11.91
N CYS A 517 19.52 6.48 13.23
CA CYS A 517 18.38 7.14 13.88
C CYS A 517 18.84 8.12 14.96
N LEU A 518 18.02 9.14 15.20
CA LEU A 518 18.14 10.05 16.34
C LEU A 518 17.21 9.63 17.48
N LEU A 519 17.69 9.56 18.71
CA LEU A 519 16.81 9.30 19.85
C LEU A 519 15.88 10.51 20.10
N HIS A 520 14.56 10.29 19.98
CA HIS A 520 13.57 11.32 20.23
C HIS A 520 13.56 11.72 21.71
N GLY A 521 13.60 13.03 21.99
CA GLY A 521 13.70 13.56 23.36
C GLY A 521 15.05 13.29 24.05
N GLY A 522 16.06 12.82 23.31
CA GLY A 522 17.41 12.59 23.83
C GLY A 522 17.46 11.65 25.03
N VAL A 523 18.53 11.75 25.82
CA VAL A 523 18.70 10.91 27.03
C VAL A 523 17.63 11.21 28.11
N GLU A 524 17.08 12.43 28.12
CA GLU A 524 16.04 12.85 29.08
C GLU A 524 14.80 11.97 29.00
N ALA A 525 14.42 11.53 27.79
CA ALA A 525 13.30 10.62 27.58
C ALA A 525 13.44 9.28 28.35
N LEU A 526 14.68 8.84 28.60
CA LEU A 526 14.97 7.60 29.35
C LEU A 526 15.22 7.85 30.84
N ARG A 527 15.58 9.09 31.22
CA ARG A 527 15.87 9.45 32.62
C ARG A 527 14.62 9.32 33.50
N THR A 528 13.46 9.72 32.97
CA THR A 528 12.17 9.61 33.65
C THR A 528 11.75 8.17 33.92
N ALA A 529 12.24 7.22 33.14
CA ALA A 529 11.99 5.78 33.31
C ALA A 529 13.01 5.07 34.21
N GLY A 530 14.07 5.74 34.67
CA GLY A 530 15.09 5.14 35.55
C GLY A 530 16.00 4.11 34.86
N LEU A 531 16.18 4.21 33.54
CA LEU A 531 16.84 3.19 32.70
C LEU A 531 18.31 3.52 32.38
N LEU A 532 18.93 4.44 33.12
CA LEU A 532 20.33 4.84 32.94
C LEU A 532 21.23 4.15 33.97
N GLU A 533 22.37 3.64 33.51
CA GLU A 533 23.38 2.99 34.33
C GLU A 533 24.63 3.88 34.47
N LEU A 534 25.40 3.71 35.56
CA LEU A 534 26.70 4.35 35.68
C LEU A 534 27.70 3.65 34.75
N PRO A 535 28.31 4.35 33.79
CA PRO A 535 29.26 3.74 32.88
C PRO A 535 30.52 3.23 33.61
N PRO A 536 31.17 2.15 33.13
CA PRO A 536 32.36 1.60 33.77
C PRO A 536 33.51 2.63 33.80
N ARG A 537 34.32 2.60 34.88
CA ARG A 537 35.46 3.51 35.07
C ARG A 537 36.41 3.40 33.87
N GLY A 538 36.59 4.50 33.13
CA GLY A 538 37.44 4.56 31.93
C GLY A 538 36.70 4.50 30.58
N ALA A 539 35.37 4.28 30.57
CA ALA A 539 34.59 4.26 29.32
C ALA A 539 34.59 5.60 28.56
N ALA A 540 34.67 6.72 29.27
CA ALA A 540 34.83 8.05 28.68
C ALA A 540 36.26 8.30 28.12
N ALA A 541 37.24 7.49 28.51
CA ALA A 541 38.64 7.61 28.09
C ALA A 541 38.99 6.72 26.89
N ALA A 542 38.17 5.71 26.59
CA ALA A 542 38.34 4.86 25.40
C ALA A 542 38.13 5.64 24.07
N GLY A 543 37.45 6.79 24.13
CA GLY A 543 37.33 7.76 23.02
C GLY A 543 38.35 8.90 23.08
N GLN A 544 39.54 8.72 23.69
CA GLN A 544 40.60 9.74 23.70
C GLN A 544 41.96 9.22 23.22
N GLN A 545 42.06 7.95 22.80
CA GLN A 545 43.28 7.40 22.20
C GLN A 545 43.24 7.40 20.68
#